data_AF-A0A971C6D2-F1
#
_entry.id   AF-A0A971C6D2-F1
#
_cell.length_a   1.000
_cell.length_b   1.000
_cell.length_c   1.000
_cell.angle_alpha   90.00
_cell.angle_beta   90.00
_cell.angle_gamma   90.00
#
_symmetry.space_group_name_H-M   'P 1'
#
loop_
_entity.id
_entity.type
_entity.pdbx_description
1 polymer ?
#
loop_
_entity_poly.entity_id
_entity_poly.type
_entity_poly.pdbx_seq_one_letter_code
_entity_poly.pdbx_strand_id
1 'polypeptide(L)'
;VALDQKEYQKRYDELASRYDRVKAEHDKVAGQIATLISTKTAAQQYIGTLKGLPQKVTAFNPETWGKLLDHATVYADGSIRFTFRNGIEI
;
A
#
# COMPACT_ATOMS: atom_id res chain seq x y z
N VAL A 1 15.54 -5.99 -55.90
CA VAL A 1 16.04 -4.83 -55.14
C VAL A 1 16.30 -5.31 -53.72
N ALA A 2 17.56 -5.32 -53.28
CA ALA A 2 17.88 -5.71 -51.91
C ALA A 2 17.51 -4.57 -50.96
N LEU A 3 16.78 -4.86 -49.89
CA LEU A 3 16.51 -3.90 -48.82
C LEU A 3 17.85 -3.50 -48.19
N ASP A 4 18.09 -2.21 -47.99
CA ASP A 4 19.23 -1.76 -47.18
C ASP A 4 19.01 -2.22 -45.74
N GLN A 5 19.69 -3.30 -45.36
CA GLN A 5 19.57 -3.90 -44.03
C GLN A 5 20.00 -2.97 -42.90
N LYS A 6 20.88 -1.99 -43.16
CA LYS A 6 21.25 -0.98 -42.16
C LYS A 6 20.12 0.03 -41.95
N GLU A 7 19.46 0.45 -43.02
CA GLU A 7 18.33 1.39 -42.91
C GLU A 7 17.14 0.74 -42.18
N TYR A 8 16.84 -0.51 -42.50
CA TYR A 8 15.79 -1.26 -41.81
C TYR A 8 16.09 -1.43 -40.32
N GLN A 9 17.31 -1.83 -39.97
CA GLN A 9 17.70 -2.00 -38.57
C GLN A 9 17.58 -0.69 -37.81
N LYS A 10 18.04 0.43 -38.39
CA LYS A 10 17.93 1.75 -37.75
C LYS A 10 16.48 2.15 -37.46
N ARG A 11 15.56 1.93 -38.41
CA ARG A 11 14.13 2.22 -38.22
C ARG A 11 13.50 1.32 -37.15
N TYR A 12 13.90 0.05 -37.12
CA TYR A 12 13.44 -0.87 -36.10
C TYR A 12 13.90 -0.44 -34.70
N ASP A 13 15.19 -0.15 -34.53
CA ASP A 13 15.78 0.25 -33.26
C ASP A 13 15.15 1.56 -32.72
N GLU A 14 14.88 2.52 -33.61
CA GLU A 14 14.20 3.76 -33.24
C GLU A 14 12.77 3.51 -32.75
N LEU A 15 12.02 2.65 -33.46
CA LEU A 15 10.65 2.33 -33.11
C LEU A 15 10.56 1.52 -31.81
N ALA A 16 11.46 0.55 -31.63
CA ALA A 16 11.59 -0.24 -30.41
C ALA A 16 11.92 0.67 -29.21
N SER A 17 12.89 1.57 -29.35
CA SER A 17 13.26 2.52 -28.29
C SER A 17 12.11 3.44 -27.90
N ARG A 18 11.32 3.92 -28.87
CA ARG A 18 10.11 4.72 -28.59
C ARG A 18 9.05 3.91 -27.85
N TYR A 19 8.82 2.67 -28.29
CA TYR A 19 7.86 1.78 -27.66
C TYR A 19 8.24 1.48 -26.20
N ASP A 20 9.49 1.09 -25.97
CA ASP A 20 9.99 0.75 -24.63
C ASP A 20 9.90 1.94 -23.68
N ARG A 21 10.19 3.16 -24.17
CA ARG A 21 10.03 4.38 -23.38
C ARG A 21 8.57 4.63 -22.98
N VAL A 22 7.65 4.52 -23.92
CA VAL A 22 6.21 4.75 -23.64
C VAL A 22 5.67 3.67 -22.71
N LYS A 23 6.08 2.42 -22.90
CA LYS A 23 5.72 1.29 -22.05
C LYS A 23 6.22 1.48 -20.62
N ALA A 24 7.46 1.94 -20.43
CA ALA A 24 8.01 2.21 -19.11
C ALA A 24 7.21 3.28 -18.34
N GLU A 25 6.82 4.37 -19.00
CA GLU A 25 5.98 5.40 -18.38
C GLU A 25 4.57 4.89 -18.07
N HIS A 26 3.99 4.08 -18.97
CA HIS A 26 2.70 3.44 -18.74
C HIS A 26 2.73 2.53 -17.51
N ASP A 27 3.72 1.64 -17.44
CA ASP A 27 3.85 0.65 -16.36
C ASP A 27 4.10 1.34 -15.01
N LYS A 28 4.86 2.45 -15.01
CA LYS A 28 5.05 3.31 -13.84
C LYS A 28 3.73 3.90 -13.34
N VAL A 29 2.92 4.50 -14.23
CA VAL A 29 1.62 5.08 -13.86
C VAL A 29 0.65 4.00 -13.38
N ALA A 30 0.63 2.85 -14.06
CA ALA A 30 -0.19 1.70 -13.64
C ALA A 30 0.18 1.22 -12.23
N GLY A 31 1.48 1.13 -11.91
CA GLY A 31 1.96 0.80 -10.56
C GLY A 31 1.55 1.82 -9.50
N GLN A 32 1.58 3.11 -9.82
CA GLN A 32 1.11 4.18 -8.92
C GLN A 32 -0.40 4.06 -8.66
N ILE A 33 -1.20 3.79 -9.69
CA ILE A 33 -2.65 3.58 -9.57
C ILE A 33 -2.94 2.36 -8.68
N ALA A 34 -2.24 1.24 -8.90
CA ALA A 34 -2.41 0.04 -8.09
C ALA A 34 -2.12 0.30 -6.61
N THR A 35 -1.04 1.04 -6.32
CA THR A 35 -0.68 1.44 -4.95
C THR A 35 -1.73 2.32 -4.29
N LEU A 36 -2.28 3.29 -5.03
CA LEU A 36 -3.34 4.17 -4.56
C LEU A 36 -4.61 3.38 -4.23
N ILE A 37 -5.01 2.46 -5.11
CA ILE A 37 -6.19 1.60 -4.90
C ILE A 37 -5.98 0.74 -3.65
N SER A 38 -4.83 0.08 -3.50
CA SER A 38 -4.52 -0.75 -2.33
C SER A 38 -4.61 0.06 -1.03
N THR A 39 -4.01 1.25 -1.01
CA THR A 39 -4.03 2.15 0.15
C THR A 39 -5.45 2.59 0.50
N LYS A 40 -6.24 2.97 -0.52
CA LYS A 40 -7.65 3.35 -0.35
C LYS A 40 -8.48 2.19 0.21
N THR A 41 -8.29 0.98 -0.31
CA THR A 41 -9.01 -0.20 0.16
C THR A 41 -8.69 -0.51 1.63
N ALA A 42 -7.41 -0.45 2.02
CA ALA A 42 -7.01 -0.64 3.41
C ALA A 42 -7.65 0.41 4.35
N ALA A 43 -7.64 1.68 3.94
CA ALA A 43 -8.28 2.76 4.71
C ALA A 43 -9.80 2.56 4.82
N GLN A 44 -10.46 2.14 3.74
CA GLN A 44 -11.90 1.86 3.75
C GLN A 44 -12.26 0.69 4.65
N GLN A 45 -11.46 -0.38 4.65
CA GLN A 45 -11.63 -1.52 5.56
C GLN A 45 -11.50 -1.07 7.02
N TYR A 46 -10.48 -0.28 7.33
CA TYR A 46 -10.27 0.26 8.68
C TYR A 46 -11.42 1.16 9.14
N ILE A 47 -11.90 2.07 8.29
CA ILE A 47 -13.09 2.89 8.57
C ILE A 47 -14.31 2.00 8.81
N GLY A 48 -14.48 0.93 8.03
CA GLY A 48 -15.54 -0.06 8.23
C GLY A 48 -15.48 -0.71 9.60
N THR A 49 -14.29 -1.14 10.03
CA THR A 49 -14.06 -1.68 11.38
C THR A 49 -14.44 -0.68 12.45
N LEU A 50 -14.00 0.59 12.32
CA LEU A 50 -14.32 1.65 13.29
C LEU A 50 -15.83 1.95 13.37
N LYS A 51 -16.53 1.99 12.24
CA LYS A 51 -17.99 2.18 12.22
C LYS A 51 -18.76 1.03 12.86
N GLY A 52 -18.19 -0.18 12.86
CA GLY A 52 -18.75 -1.35 13.54
C GLY A 52 -18.53 -1.37 15.05
N LEU A 53 -17.68 -0.48 15.59
CA LEU A 53 -17.46 -0.38 17.02
C LEU A 53 -18.58 0.43 17.69
N PRO A 54 -19.00 0.07 18.92
CA PRO A 54 -19.94 0.87 19.69
C PRO A 54 -19.39 2.29 19.93
N GLN A 55 -20.26 3.28 19.82
CA GLN A 55 -19.95 4.73 19.83
C GLN A 55 -19.20 5.20 21.09
N LYS A 56 -19.30 4.43 22.18
CA LYS A 56 -18.46 4.55 23.38
C LYS A 56 -18.04 3.15 23.82
N VAL A 57 -16.74 2.91 23.95
CA VAL A 57 -16.20 1.77 24.69
C VAL A 57 -16.25 2.15 26.18
N THR A 58 -17.43 2.01 26.80
CA THR A 58 -17.65 2.36 28.22
C THR A 58 -17.16 1.27 29.17
N ALA A 59 -16.84 0.08 28.66
CA ALA A 59 -16.34 -1.05 29.44
C ALA A 59 -15.26 -1.81 28.66
N PHE A 60 -14.30 -2.37 29.39
CA PHE A 60 -13.29 -3.27 28.83
C PHE A 60 -13.97 -4.50 28.24
N ASN A 61 -13.78 -4.74 26.94
CA ASN A 61 -14.17 -5.95 26.25
C ASN A 61 -12.91 -6.57 25.61
N PRO A 62 -12.48 -7.78 26.02
CA PRO A 62 -11.32 -8.46 25.45
C PRO A 62 -11.35 -8.57 23.92
N GLU A 63 -12.54 -8.77 23.33
CA GLU A 63 -12.71 -8.94 21.89
C GLU A 63 -12.52 -7.61 21.13
N THR A 64 -12.94 -6.49 21.72
CA THR A 64 -12.73 -5.15 21.17
C THR A 64 -11.28 -4.70 21.36
N TRP A 65 -10.69 -4.99 22.52
CA TRP A 65 -9.30 -4.68 22.81
C TRP A 65 -8.34 -5.44 21.90
N GLY A 66 -8.59 -6.73 21.62
CA GLY A 66 -7.77 -7.50 20.67
C GLY A 66 -7.83 -7.00 19.22
N LYS A 67 -8.91 -6.31 18.83
CA LYS A 67 -9.05 -5.67 17.51
C LYS A 67 -8.32 -4.32 17.42
N LEU A 68 -8.17 -3.62 18.54
CA LEU A 68 -7.55 -2.30 18.61
C LEU A 68 -6.06 -2.37 18.94
N LEU A 69 -5.67 -3.27 19.83
CA LEU A 69 -4.29 -3.48 20.25
C LEU A 69 -3.50 -4.13 19.12
N ASP A 70 -2.28 -3.64 18.91
CA ASP A 70 -1.28 -4.29 18.08
C ASP A 70 -0.39 -5.18 18.95
N HIS A 71 0.32 -4.56 19.91
CA HIS A 71 1.17 -5.26 20.86
C HIS A 71 1.31 -4.49 22.18
N ALA A 72 1.84 -5.15 23.21
CA ALA A 72 2.21 -4.54 24.47
C ALA A 72 3.71 -4.74 24.73
N THR A 73 4.40 -3.67 25.13
CA THR A 73 5.82 -3.68 25.47
C THR A 73 5.98 -3.58 26.97
N VAL A 74 6.68 -4.55 27.57
CA VAL A 74 6.99 -4.57 29.01
C VAL A 74 8.43 -4.13 29.22
N TYR A 75 8.63 -3.14 30.08
CA TYR A 75 9.93 -2.58 30.40
C TYR A 75 10.49 -3.19 31.69
N ALA A 76 11.81 -3.07 31.87
CA ALA A 76 12.52 -3.62 33.04
C ALA A 76 12.10 -2.97 34.37
N ASP A 77 11.52 -1.77 34.34
CA ASP A 77 10.95 -1.07 35.51
C ASP A 77 9.52 -1.54 35.84
N GLY A 78 8.99 -2.50 35.08
CA GLY A 78 7.63 -3.02 35.24
C GLY A 78 6.55 -2.18 34.57
N SER A 79 6.90 -1.08 33.89
CA SER A 79 5.94 -0.33 33.09
C SER A 79 5.52 -1.13 31.85
N ILE A 80 4.25 -0.98 31.47
CA ILE A 80 3.68 -1.62 30.27
C ILE A 80 3.17 -0.51 29.37
N ARG A 81 3.57 -0.55 28.10
CA ARG A 81 3.10 0.38 27.07
C ARG A 81 2.30 -0.38 26.03
N PHE A 82 1.09 0.11 25.75
CA PHE A 82 0.17 -0.50 24.81
C PHE A 82 0.20 0.26 23.49
N THR A 83 0.58 -0.43 22.42
CA THR A 83 0.60 0.13 21.07
C THR A 83 -0.66 -0.32 20.35
N PHE A 84 -1.46 0.64 19.89
CA PHE A 84 -2.67 0.38 19.12
C PHE A 84 -2.36 0.36 17.62
N ARG A 85 -3.17 -0.36 16.85
CA ARG A 85 -3.05 -0.47 15.38
C ARG A 85 -3.22 0.86 14.63
N ASN A 86 -3.71 1.89 15.33
CA ASN A 86 -3.81 3.25 14.81
C ASN A 86 -2.56 4.11 15.08
N GLY A 87 -1.51 3.54 15.69
CA GLY A 87 -0.26 4.21 16.02
C GLY A 87 -0.26 5.00 17.32
N ILE A 88 -1.37 5.03 18.07
CA ILE A 88 -1.41 5.64 19.40
C ILE A 88 -0.74 4.69 20.39
N GLU A 89 0.07 5.25 21.29
CA GLU A 89 0.64 4.55 22.45
C GLU A 89 0.08 5.15 23.74
N ILE A 90 -0.30 4.27 24.68
CA ILE A 90 -0.66 4.65 26.06
C ILE A 90 0.11 3.82 27.08
#